data_AF-A0A2Y9K9K3-F1
#
_entry.id   AF-A0A2Y9K9K3-F1
#
_cell.length_a   1.000
_cell.length_b   1.000
_cell.length_c   1.000
_cell.angle_alpha   90.00
_cell.angle_beta   90.00
_cell.angle_gamma   90.00
#
_symmetry.space_group_name_H-M   'P 1'
#
loop_
_entity.id
_entity.type
_entity.pdbx_description
1 polymer ?
#
loop_
_entity_poly.entity_id
_entity_poly.type
_entity_poly.pdbx_seq_one_letter_code
_entity_poly.pdbx_strand_id
1 'polypeptide(L)'
;MLVLLALLILGIVWVASALVDKDAASMESLYDLWEFYLPYLYSCISLMGCLLLLLCTPVGLSRMFTVMGQLLVKPTILEDLDEQIYIITLEEEALQRRLNGLSSSVEYNIMELEQELENVKTLKTKLERRKKASAWERNLVYPAVMVLLLIETSISVLLVACNILCLLVDETAMPKGTRGPGIGNASLSAFGFVGAALEIILIFYLMVSSVVGFYSLRFFGNFIPKKDDTTMTKIIGNCVSILVLSSALPVMSRTLGITRFDLLGDFGRFNWLGNFYIVLSYNLLFAIVTTLCLVRKFTSAVREELFKALGLHKLHLSDPSRDSETSKPSANGHHKAL
;
A
#
# COMPACT_ATOMS: atom_id res chain seq x y z
N MET A 1 23.44 21.31 8.84
CA MET A 1 24.62 20.75 8.12
C MET A 1 25.91 21.14 8.84
N LEU A 2 26.29 22.41 8.91
CA LEU A 2 27.58 22.83 9.52
C LEU A 2 27.74 22.43 10.99
N VAL A 3 26.71 22.59 11.82
CA VAL A 3 26.75 22.17 13.23
C VAL A 3 26.95 20.66 13.37
N LEU A 4 26.28 19.87 12.53
CA LEU A 4 26.36 18.41 12.56
C LEU A 4 27.72 17.92 12.06
N LEU A 5 28.28 18.60 11.05
CA LEU A 5 29.64 18.39 10.58
C LEU A 5 30.68 18.75 11.67
N ALA A 6 30.50 19.87 12.37
CA ALA A 6 31.38 20.28 13.45
C ALA A 6 31.36 19.26 14.62
N LEU A 7 30.17 18.79 15.00
CA LEU A 7 30.02 17.73 16.01
C LEU A 7 30.64 16.40 15.55
N LEU A 8 30.48 16.03 14.29
CA LEU A 8 31.09 14.82 13.72
C LEU A 8 32.61 14.92 13.77
N ILE A 9 33.19 16.03 13.31
CA ILE A 9 34.63 16.24 13.31
C ILE A 9 35.15 16.24 14.75
N LEU A 10 34.48 16.93 15.68
CA LEU A 10 34.86 16.97 17.09
C LEU A 10 34.80 15.57 17.73
N GLY A 11 33.78 14.76 17.40
CA GLY A 11 33.67 13.38 17.86
C GLY A 11 34.77 12.48 17.31
N ILE A 12 35.08 12.57 16.01
CA ILE A 12 36.16 11.79 15.38
C ILE A 12 37.52 12.18 15.97
N VAL A 13 37.77 13.48 16.13
CA VAL A 13 39.01 13.98 16.74
C VAL A 13 39.14 13.52 18.19
N TRP A 14 38.06 13.54 18.96
CA TRP A 14 38.07 13.05 20.34
C TRP A 14 38.39 11.55 20.41
N VAL A 15 37.75 10.72 19.58
CA VAL A 15 38.04 9.27 19.50
C VAL A 15 39.49 9.03 19.07
N ALA A 16 39.99 9.77 18.08
CA ALA A 16 41.36 9.65 17.61
C ALA A 16 42.39 10.04 18.68
N SER A 17 42.14 11.13 19.43
CA SER A 17 43.00 11.55 20.54
C SER A 17 43.02 10.49 21.63
N ALA A 18 41.85 9.99 22.04
CA ALA A 18 41.75 8.98 23.09
C ALA A 18 42.47 7.66 22.71
N LEU A 19 42.49 7.31 21.42
CA LEU A 19 43.21 6.13 20.91
C LEU A 19 44.74 6.32 20.89
N VAL A 20 45.20 7.55 20.62
CA VAL A 20 46.63 7.89 20.53
C VAL A 20 47.25 8.09 21.91
N ASP A 21 46.55 8.79 22.81
CA ASP A 21 47.10 9.20 24.11
C ASP A 21 47.25 8.01 25.08
N LYS A 22 46.51 6.90 24.90
CA LYS A 22 46.57 5.65 25.71
C LYS A 22 46.53 5.85 27.24
N ASP A 23 46.13 7.03 27.71
CA ASP A 23 45.97 7.33 29.13
C ASP A 23 44.87 6.47 29.74
N ALA A 24 45.04 6.08 31.01
CA ALA A 24 44.09 5.20 31.69
C ALA A 24 42.67 5.80 31.70
N ALA A 25 42.54 7.12 31.89
CA ALA A 25 41.25 7.82 31.93
C ALA A 25 40.58 7.94 30.55
N SER A 26 41.36 8.12 29.47
CA SER A 26 40.79 8.19 28.11
C SER A 26 40.34 6.81 27.63
N MET A 27 41.10 5.76 27.97
CA MET A 27 40.74 4.38 27.69
C MET A 27 39.49 3.96 28.46
N GLU A 28 39.38 4.28 29.76
CA GLU A 28 38.17 4.02 30.56
C GLU A 28 36.92 4.70 29.95
N SER A 29 37.03 5.97 29.56
CA SER A 29 35.94 6.67 28.88
C SER A 29 35.56 6.04 27.53
N LEU A 30 36.52 5.51 26.77
CA LEU A 30 36.24 4.78 25.52
C LEU A 30 35.54 3.45 25.77
N TYR A 31 35.96 2.72 26.82
CA TYR A 31 35.31 1.48 27.24
C TYR A 31 33.87 1.73 27.71
N ASP A 32 33.64 2.76 28.54
CA ASP A 32 32.29 3.17 28.95
C ASP A 32 31.41 3.53 27.74
N LEU A 33 31.97 4.28 26.78
CA LEU A 33 31.27 4.63 25.54
C LEU A 33 30.87 3.38 24.77
N TRP A 34 31.78 2.43 24.61
CA TRP A 34 31.59 1.20 23.85
C TRP A 34 30.63 0.21 24.53
N GLU A 35 30.78 -0.01 25.84
CA GLU A 35 30.00 -1.01 26.58
C GLU A 35 28.64 -0.51 27.05
N PHE A 36 28.52 0.75 27.47
CA PHE A 36 27.31 1.27 28.08
C PHE A 36 26.50 2.18 27.15
N TYR A 37 27.14 3.19 26.56
CA TYR A 37 26.43 4.22 25.80
C TYR A 37 26.03 3.75 24.39
N LEU A 38 26.89 3.01 23.69
CA LEU A 38 26.64 2.56 22.32
C LEU A 38 25.44 1.59 22.22
N PRO A 39 25.29 0.58 23.10
CA PRO A 39 24.10 -0.28 23.13
C PRO A 39 22.83 0.48 23.52
N TYR A 40 22.92 1.45 24.44
CA TYR A 40 21.78 2.29 24.81
C TYR A 40 21.31 3.17 23.64
N LEU A 41 22.25 3.79 22.93
CA LEU A 41 21.98 4.62 21.76
C LEU A 41 21.39 3.78 20.61
N TYR A 42 21.95 2.60 20.37
CA TYR A 42 21.39 1.63 19.42
C TYR A 42 19.97 1.19 19.81
N SER A 43 19.71 0.97 21.10
CA SER A 43 18.38 0.68 21.63
C SER A 43 17.39 1.83 21.43
N CYS A 44 17.82 3.08 21.60
CA CYS A 44 17.01 4.26 21.33
C CYS A 44 16.67 4.41 19.83
N ILE A 45 17.66 4.23 18.95
CA ILE A 45 17.47 4.28 17.49
C ILE A 45 16.50 3.18 17.04
N SER A 46 16.67 1.96 17.55
CA SER A 46 15.79 0.83 17.25
C SER A 46 14.36 1.07 17.74
N LEU A 47 14.18 1.63 18.94
CA LEU A 47 12.86 2.01 19.46
C LEU A 47 12.21 3.08 18.58
N MET A 48 12.95 4.12 18.19
CA MET A 48 12.46 5.17 17.28
C MET A 48 12.03 4.58 15.93
N GLY A 49 12.84 3.67 15.37
CA GLY A 49 12.52 2.95 14.14
C GLY A 49 11.27 2.08 14.30
N CYS A 50 11.13 1.35 15.41
CA CYS A 50 9.95 0.54 15.69
C CYS A 50 8.68 1.37 15.87
N LEU A 51 8.76 2.53 16.53
CA LEU A 51 7.65 3.48 16.66
C LEU A 51 7.27 4.10 15.31
N LEU A 52 8.25 4.42 14.47
CA LEU A 52 8.00 4.87 13.12
C LEU A 52 7.27 3.77 12.31
N LEU A 53 7.75 2.53 12.38
CA LEU A 53 7.08 1.38 11.75
C LEU A 53 5.65 1.19 12.29
N LEU A 54 5.44 1.30 13.59
CA LEU A 54 4.11 1.20 14.22
C LEU A 54 3.08 2.15 13.62
N LEU A 55 3.51 3.35 13.23
CA LEU A 55 2.66 4.34 12.57
C LEU A 55 2.57 4.11 11.05
N CYS A 56 3.69 3.80 10.42
CA CYS A 56 3.78 3.64 8.96
C CYS A 56 3.05 2.39 8.48
N THR A 57 3.26 1.23 9.10
CA THR A 57 2.79 -0.06 8.60
C THR A 57 1.26 -0.12 8.50
N PRO A 58 0.46 0.24 9.53
CA PRO A 58 -1.01 0.22 9.41
C PRO A 58 -1.54 1.19 8.33
N VAL A 59 -0.94 2.37 8.20
CA VAL A 59 -1.26 3.34 7.15
C VAL A 59 -0.90 2.77 5.77
N GLY A 60 0.25 2.12 5.67
CA GLY A 60 0.75 1.42 4.50
C GLY A 60 -0.17 0.30 4.03
N LEU A 61 -0.58 -0.58 4.94
CA LEU A 61 -1.55 -1.65 4.70
C LEU A 61 -2.84 -1.07 4.11
N SER A 62 -3.39 -0.02 4.72
CA SER A 62 -4.57 0.66 4.19
C SER A 62 -4.34 1.30 2.81
N ARG A 63 -3.13 1.80 2.53
CA ARG A 63 -2.77 2.41 1.25
C ARG A 63 -2.54 1.36 0.17
N MET A 64 -2.03 0.17 0.50
CA MET A 64 -1.87 -0.94 -0.44
C MET A 64 -3.18 -1.33 -1.11
N PHE A 65 -4.28 -1.44 -0.36
CA PHE A 65 -5.62 -1.67 -0.92
C PHE A 65 -6.05 -0.58 -1.91
N THR A 66 -5.59 0.66 -1.72
CA THR A 66 -5.93 1.79 -2.60
C THR A 66 -5.04 1.83 -3.83
N VAL A 67 -3.73 1.63 -3.66
CA VAL A 67 -2.74 1.60 -4.74
C VAL A 67 -3.00 0.42 -5.66
N MET A 68 -3.26 -0.78 -5.12
CA MET A 68 -3.68 -1.92 -5.95
C MET A 68 -5.02 -1.66 -6.66
N GLY A 69 -5.94 -0.94 -6.00
CA GLY A 69 -7.18 -0.47 -6.62
C GLY A 69 -6.99 0.44 -7.84
N GLN A 70 -5.89 1.20 -7.89
CA GLN A 70 -5.55 2.12 -8.98
C GLN A 70 -4.64 1.50 -10.03
N LEU A 71 -3.71 0.63 -9.60
CA LEU A 71 -2.70 0.01 -10.45
C LEU A 71 -3.31 -1.15 -11.26
N LEU A 72 -4.24 -1.90 -10.67
CA LEU A 72 -5.00 -2.91 -11.37
C LEU A 72 -6.30 -2.28 -11.89
N VAL A 73 -6.48 -2.28 -13.21
CA VAL A 73 -7.68 -1.79 -13.88
C VAL A 73 -8.90 -2.43 -13.23
N LYS A 74 -9.76 -1.62 -12.59
CA LYS A 74 -11.02 -2.11 -12.01
C LYS A 74 -11.74 -2.93 -13.09
N PRO A 75 -12.06 -4.20 -12.84
CA PRO A 75 -12.68 -5.03 -13.86
C PRO A 75 -14.02 -4.41 -14.23
N THR A 76 -14.14 -3.97 -15.49
CA THR A 76 -15.44 -3.89 -16.15
C THR A 76 -15.84 -5.32 -16.35
N ILE A 77 -16.73 -5.78 -15.48
CA ILE A 77 -17.24 -7.15 -15.40
C ILE A 77 -17.54 -7.62 -16.82
N LEU A 78 -16.99 -8.80 -17.12
CA LEU A 78 -17.00 -9.56 -18.38
C LEU A 78 -18.31 -9.53 -19.19
N GLU A 79 -19.41 -9.13 -18.55
CA GLU A 79 -20.75 -9.00 -19.09
C GLU A 79 -20.86 -7.91 -20.17
N ASP A 80 -20.27 -6.72 -19.96
CA ASP A 80 -20.38 -5.60 -20.91
C ASP A 80 -19.57 -5.85 -22.20
N LEU A 81 -18.47 -6.62 -22.11
CA LEU A 81 -17.66 -6.94 -23.30
C LEU A 81 -18.32 -8.02 -24.17
N ASP A 82 -18.93 -9.04 -23.56
CA ASP A 82 -19.70 -10.05 -24.29
C ASP A 82 -21.00 -9.45 -24.87
N GLU A 83 -21.67 -8.56 -24.13
CA GLU A 83 -22.85 -7.82 -24.60
C GLU A 83 -22.50 -6.87 -25.76
N GLN A 84 -21.36 -6.15 -25.70
CA GLN A 84 -20.87 -5.33 -26.81
C GLN A 84 -20.49 -6.15 -28.05
N ILE A 85 -19.84 -7.30 -27.89
CA ILE A 85 -19.53 -8.21 -29.01
C ILE A 85 -20.82 -8.75 -29.61
N TYR A 86 -21.82 -9.06 -28.79
CA TYR A 86 -23.14 -9.52 -29.24
C TYR A 86 -23.88 -8.44 -30.04
N ILE A 87 -23.92 -7.19 -29.56
CA ILE A 87 -24.52 -6.04 -30.24
C ILE A 87 -23.84 -5.79 -31.60
N ILE A 88 -22.51 -5.76 -31.64
CA ILE A 88 -21.74 -5.54 -32.87
C ILE A 88 -21.96 -6.68 -33.89
N THR A 89 -22.13 -7.92 -33.41
CA THR A 89 -22.43 -9.07 -34.28
C THR A 89 -23.82 -8.95 -34.90
N LEU A 90 -24.82 -8.51 -34.14
CA LEU A 90 -26.17 -8.24 -34.67
C LEU A 90 -26.15 -7.10 -35.70
N GLU A 91 -25.36 -6.05 -35.46
CA GLU A 91 -25.17 -4.92 -36.38
C GLU A 91 -24.50 -5.35 -37.69
N GLU A 92 -23.45 -6.18 -37.63
CA GLU A 92 -22.80 -6.79 -38.79
C GLU A 92 -23.80 -7.60 -39.63
N GLU A 93 -24.59 -8.47 -38.98
CA GLU A 93 -25.60 -9.28 -39.67
C GLU A 93 -26.71 -8.42 -40.29
N ALA A 94 -27.12 -7.33 -39.65
CA ALA A 94 -28.13 -6.41 -40.17
C ALA A 94 -27.62 -5.65 -41.41
N LEU A 95 -26.38 -5.14 -41.36
CA LEU A 95 -25.72 -4.48 -42.49
C LEU A 95 -25.52 -5.43 -43.67
N GLN A 96 -25.11 -6.67 -43.40
CA GLN A 96 -24.88 -7.67 -44.44
C GLN A 96 -26.19 -8.13 -45.11
N ARG A 97 -27.29 -8.21 -44.36
CA ARG A 97 -28.63 -8.45 -44.94
C ARG A 97 -29.10 -7.27 -45.81
N ARG A 98 -28.84 -6.03 -45.39
CA ARG A 98 -29.17 -4.82 -46.18
C ARG A 98 -28.38 -4.75 -47.48
N LEU A 99 -27.10 -5.13 -47.46
CA LEU A 99 -26.25 -5.20 -48.64
C LEU A 99 -26.77 -6.24 -49.64
N ASN A 100 -27.10 -7.45 -49.17
CA ASN A 100 -27.60 -8.54 -50.03
C ASN A 100 -29.01 -8.28 -50.60
N GLY A 101 -29.81 -7.42 -49.96
CA GLY A 101 -31.16 -7.06 -50.41
C GLY A 101 -31.21 -5.90 -51.41
N LEU A 102 -30.07 -5.24 -51.69
CA LEU A 102 -30.04 -4.06 -52.56
C LEU A 102 -29.90 -4.46 -54.04
N SER A 103 -31.02 -4.50 -54.74
CA SER A 103 -31.10 -4.68 -56.19
C SER A 103 -30.70 -3.39 -56.93
N SER A 104 -29.47 -3.37 -57.45
CA SER A 104 -28.97 -2.65 -58.65
C SER A 104 -29.26 -1.14 -58.87
N SER A 105 -29.83 -0.37 -57.94
CA SER A 105 -30.30 1.00 -58.26
C SER A 105 -29.47 2.17 -57.73
N VAL A 106 -28.57 2.02 -56.76
CA VAL A 106 -27.81 3.17 -56.22
C VAL A 106 -26.41 2.76 -55.81
N GLU A 107 -25.46 2.88 -56.74
CA GLU A 107 -24.05 2.52 -56.55
C GLU A 107 -23.36 3.33 -55.43
N TYR A 108 -23.81 4.57 -55.20
CA TYR A 108 -23.35 5.42 -54.09
C TYR A 108 -23.73 4.86 -52.71
N ASN A 109 -24.95 4.34 -52.56
CA ASN A 109 -25.42 3.78 -51.28
C ASN A 109 -24.77 2.42 -50.98
N ILE A 110 -24.35 1.68 -52.01
CA ILE A 110 -23.62 0.40 -51.85
C ILE A 110 -22.24 0.68 -51.27
N MET A 111 -21.53 1.67 -51.83
CA MET A 111 -20.17 2.00 -51.40
C MET A 111 -20.10 2.53 -49.95
N GLU A 112 -21.09 3.32 -49.53
CA GLU A 112 -21.22 3.79 -48.13
C GLU A 112 -21.53 2.64 -47.16
N LEU A 113 -22.40 1.71 -47.56
CA LEU A 113 -22.79 0.55 -46.75
C LEU A 113 -21.67 -0.51 -46.63
N GLU A 114 -20.88 -0.70 -47.69
CA GLU A 114 -19.67 -1.53 -47.65
C GLU A 114 -18.62 -0.94 -46.71
N GLN A 115 -18.46 0.39 -46.71
CA GLN A 115 -17.54 1.09 -45.82
C GLN A 115 -17.97 0.99 -44.34
N GLU A 116 -19.27 1.05 -44.04
CA GLU A 116 -19.77 0.79 -42.69
C GLU A 116 -19.58 -0.67 -42.26
N LEU A 117 -19.80 -1.64 -43.16
CA LEU A 117 -19.60 -3.07 -42.87
C LEU A 117 -18.12 -3.39 -42.57
N GLU A 118 -17.19 -2.82 -43.33
CA GLU A 118 -15.74 -2.90 -43.07
C GLU A 118 -15.38 -2.30 -41.70
N ASN A 119 -15.95 -1.14 -41.35
CA ASN A 119 -15.73 -0.50 -40.05
C ASN A 119 -16.22 -1.39 -38.89
N VAL A 120 -17.42 -1.97 -39.00
CA VAL A 120 -17.99 -2.89 -38.00
C VAL A 120 -17.15 -4.17 -37.86
N LYS A 121 -16.69 -4.76 -38.98
CA LYS A 121 -15.79 -5.93 -38.96
C LYS A 121 -14.42 -5.63 -38.34
N THR A 122 -13.85 -4.46 -38.62
CA THR A 122 -12.57 -4.06 -38.00
C THR A 122 -12.72 -3.76 -36.51
N LEU A 123 -13.88 -3.22 -36.09
CA LEU A 123 -14.21 -3.00 -34.69
C LEU A 123 -14.38 -4.33 -33.93
N LYS A 124 -15.13 -5.28 -34.51
CA LYS A 124 -15.30 -6.64 -33.99
C LYS A 124 -13.98 -7.38 -33.80
N THR A 125 -13.13 -7.41 -34.82
CA THR A 125 -11.81 -8.09 -34.75
C THR A 125 -10.87 -7.43 -33.74
N LYS A 126 -10.95 -6.11 -33.54
CA LYS A 126 -10.23 -5.41 -32.47
C LYS A 126 -10.76 -5.83 -31.09
N LEU A 127 -12.08 -5.90 -30.88
CA LEU A 127 -12.68 -6.34 -29.62
C LEU A 127 -12.37 -7.81 -29.31
N GLU A 128 -12.47 -8.72 -30.29
CA GLU A 128 -12.12 -10.14 -30.12
C GLU A 128 -10.64 -10.35 -29.80
N ARG A 129 -9.74 -9.56 -30.40
CA ARG A 129 -8.32 -9.56 -30.01
C ARG A 129 -8.11 -9.07 -28.58
N ARG A 130 -8.85 -8.04 -28.12
CA ARG A 130 -8.82 -7.61 -26.71
C ARG A 130 -9.41 -8.64 -25.75
N LYS A 131 -10.42 -9.42 -26.18
CA LYS A 131 -10.96 -10.54 -25.41
C LYS A 131 -9.95 -11.69 -25.27
N LYS A 132 -9.22 -12.01 -26.33
CA LYS A 132 -8.23 -13.10 -26.36
C LYS A 132 -6.89 -12.74 -25.69
N ALA A 133 -6.51 -11.45 -25.72
CA ALA A 133 -5.35 -10.93 -25.01
C ALA A 133 -5.74 -10.48 -23.58
N SER A 134 -5.69 -11.41 -22.64
CA SER A 134 -5.67 -11.15 -21.19
C SER A 134 -6.97 -10.60 -20.56
N ALA A 135 -8.09 -11.34 -20.73
CA ALA A 135 -9.24 -11.23 -19.84
C ALA A 135 -8.96 -11.84 -18.44
N TRP A 136 -8.11 -12.87 -18.39
CA TRP A 136 -7.73 -13.57 -17.16
C TRP A 136 -6.87 -12.71 -16.22
N GLU A 137 -5.83 -12.01 -16.71
CA GLU A 137 -4.97 -11.19 -15.84
C GLU A 137 -5.61 -9.87 -15.38
N ARG A 138 -6.70 -9.42 -16.00
CA ARG A 138 -7.39 -8.19 -15.58
C ARG A 138 -8.64 -8.46 -14.76
N ASN A 139 -9.39 -9.50 -15.07
CA ASN A 139 -10.65 -9.79 -14.40
C ASN A 139 -10.48 -10.69 -13.16
N LEU A 140 -9.50 -11.59 -13.14
CA LEU A 140 -9.25 -12.49 -12.00
C LEU A 140 -8.13 -11.99 -11.08
N VAL A 141 -7.07 -11.38 -11.62
CA VAL A 141 -5.92 -10.95 -10.80
C VAL A 141 -6.31 -9.81 -9.86
N TYR A 142 -7.15 -8.86 -10.30
CA TYR A 142 -7.66 -7.82 -9.41
C TYR A 142 -8.33 -8.38 -8.15
N PRO A 143 -9.41 -9.19 -8.24
CA PRO A 143 -10.04 -9.76 -7.05
C PRO A 143 -9.11 -10.72 -6.31
N ALA A 144 -8.27 -11.50 -7.01
CA ALA A 144 -7.32 -12.41 -6.37
C ALA A 144 -6.28 -11.67 -5.52
N VAL A 145 -5.67 -10.59 -6.03
CA VAL A 145 -4.70 -9.77 -5.28
C VAL A 145 -5.38 -9.06 -4.11
N MET A 146 -6.59 -8.54 -4.29
CA MET A 146 -7.34 -7.90 -3.21
C MET A 146 -7.70 -8.89 -2.08
N VAL A 147 -8.09 -10.11 -2.44
CA VAL A 147 -8.34 -11.20 -1.47
C VAL A 147 -7.04 -11.62 -0.79
N LEU A 148 -5.94 -11.77 -1.54
CA LEU A 148 -4.64 -12.10 -0.97
C LEU A 148 -4.19 -11.05 0.07
N LEU A 149 -4.24 -9.76 -0.28
CA LEU A 149 -3.92 -8.66 0.65
C LEU A 149 -4.82 -8.69 1.90
N LEU A 150 -6.10 -9.00 1.73
CA LEU A 150 -7.03 -9.11 2.85
C LEU A 150 -6.70 -10.29 3.75
N ILE A 151 -6.38 -11.44 3.17
CA ILE A 151 -5.94 -12.64 3.90
C ILE A 151 -4.64 -12.35 4.65
N GLU A 152 -3.61 -11.80 3.99
CA GLU A 152 -2.32 -11.46 4.60
C GLU A 152 -2.48 -10.47 5.76
N THR A 153 -3.31 -9.44 5.59
CA THR A 153 -3.58 -8.45 6.65
C THR A 153 -4.35 -9.08 7.81
N SER A 154 -5.33 -9.94 7.51
CA SER A 154 -6.12 -10.63 8.54
C SER A 154 -5.26 -11.62 9.34
N ILE A 155 -4.39 -12.38 8.66
CA ILE A 155 -3.42 -13.26 9.30
C ILE A 155 -2.45 -12.45 10.16
N SER A 156 -1.93 -11.32 9.68
CA SER A 156 -1.06 -10.46 10.47
C SER A 156 -1.72 -9.98 11.76
N VAL A 157 -2.96 -9.48 11.70
CA VAL A 157 -3.72 -9.06 12.89
C VAL A 157 -4.00 -10.23 13.82
N LEU A 158 -4.36 -11.40 13.29
CA LEU A 158 -4.65 -12.59 14.09
C LEU A 158 -3.39 -13.08 14.83
N LEU A 159 -2.23 -13.11 14.16
CA LEU A 159 -0.95 -13.48 14.78
C LEU A 159 -0.60 -12.53 15.92
N VAL A 160 -0.75 -11.22 15.71
CA VAL A 160 -0.49 -10.21 16.75
C VAL A 160 -1.49 -10.37 17.90
N ALA A 161 -2.76 -10.63 17.63
CA ALA A 161 -3.77 -10.87 18.65
C ALA A 161 -3.45 -12.12 19.49
N CYS A 162 -3.08 -13.23 18.84
CA CYS A 162 -2.59 -14.42 19.53
C CYS A 162 -1.34 -14.14 20.35
N ASN A 163 -0.38 -13.36 19.82
CA ASN A 163 0.83 -12.95 20.54
C ASN A 163 0.50 -12.12 21.79
N ILE A 164 -0.46 -11.19 21.71
CA ILE A 164 -0.95 -10.43 22.87
C ILE A 164 -1.55 -11.37 23.93
N LEU A 165 -2.38 -12.34 23.51
CA LEU A 165 -2.95 -13.33 24.42
C LEU A 165 -1.86 -14.19 25.08
N CYS A 166 -0.88 -14.66 24.30
CA CYS A 166 0.28 -15.39 24.83
C CYS A 166 1.07 -14.56 25.85
N LEU A 167 1.33 -13.28 25.57
CA LEU A 167 2.02 -12.36 26.49
C LEU A 167 1.23 -12.12 27.77
N LEU A 168 -0.10 -12.06 27.70
CA LEU A 168 -0.96 -11.89 28.88
C LEU A 168 -1.06 -13.16 29.75
N VAL A 169 -0.92 -14.34 29.16
CA VAL A 169 -1.05 -15.63 29.86
C VAL A 169 0.30 -16.12 30.42
N ASP A 170 1.40 -15.84 29.73
CA ASP A 170 2.74 -16.31 30.11
C ASP A 170 3.78 -15.18 30.02
N GLU A 171 4.18 -14.67 31.18
CA GLU A 171 5.16 -13.59 31.34
C GLU A 171 6.56 -13.99 30.83
N THR A 172 6.84 -15.29 30.66
CA THR A 172 8.11 -15.80 30.14
C THR A 172 8.20 -15.78 28.60
N ALA A 173 7.10 -15.51 27.91
CA ALA A 173 7.04 -15.43 26.44
C ALA A 173 7.69 -14.16 25.85
N MET A 174 8.29 -13.29 26.68
CA MET A 174 8.92 -12.04 26.22
C MET A 174 9.94 -12.28 25.08
N PRO A 175 10.08 -11.33 24.14
CA PRO A 175 11.00 -11.49 23.01
C PRO A 175 12.48 -11.66 23.42
N LYS A 176 12.85 -11.27 24.65
CA LYS A 176 14.18 -11.46 25.26
C LYS A 176 14.40 -12.82 25.94
N GLY A 177 13.34 -13.54 26.32
CA GLY A 177 13.42 -14.66 27.27
C GLY A 177 13.79 -16.01 26.67
N THR A 178 13.74 -16.18 25.34
CA THR A 178 13.99 -17.48 24.71
C THR A 178 15.48 -17.76 24.54
N ARG A 179 16.14 -18.22 25.61
CA ARG A 179 17.52 -18.75 25.62
C ARG A 179 17.64 -20.20 25.12
N GLY A 180 16.63 -20.72 24.42
CA GLY A 180 16.63 -22.07 23.86
C GLY A 180 16.75 -22.04 22.33
N PRO A 181 17.58 -22.90 21.71
CA PRO A 181 17.59 -23.11 20.27
C PRO A 181 16.33 -23.88 19.83
N GLY A 182 15.18 -23.21 19.89
CA GLY A 182 13.90 -23.75 19.44
C GLY A 182 13.61 -23.26 18.03
N ILE A 183 14.33 -23.76 17.03
CA ILE A 183 13.98 -23.56 15.63
C ILE A 183 12.58 -24.14 15.41
N GLY A 184 11.63 -23.31 14.98
CA GLY A 184 10.34 -23.77 14.45
C GLY A 184 9.19 -23.96 15.44
N ASN A 185 9.39 -24.13 16.76
CA ASN A 185 8.27 -24.60 17.61
C ASN A 185 7.22 -23.55 18.05
N ALA A 186 7.42 -22.26 17.79
CA ALA A 186 6.57 -21.19 18.36
C ALA A 186 6.06 -20.15 17.34
N SER A 187 6.12 -20.45 16.03
CA SER A 187 5.65 -19.54 14.96
C SER A 187 4.99 -20.33 13.82
N LEU A 188 4.48 -19.64 12.77
CA LEU A 188 3.92 -20.31 11.59
C LEU A 188 4.88 -21.33 10.97
N SER A 189 6.19 -21.11 11.05
CA SER A 189 7.24 -22.07 10.67
C SER A 189 7.19 -23.44 11.39
N ALA A 190 6.41 -23.58 12.47
CA ALA A 190 6.11 -24.88 13.09
C ALA A 190 5.38 -25.83 12.12
N PHE A 191 4.66 -25.26 11.16
CA PHE A 191 3.97 -26.01 10.10
C PHE A 191 4.90 -26.47 8.97
N GLY A 192 6.23 -26.37 9.14
CA GLY A 192 7.23 -26.79 8.17
C GLY A 192 7.44 -25.76 7.05
N PHE A 193 7.77 -26.23 5.84
CA PHE A 193 8.13 -25.38 4.70
C PHE A 193 7.06 -24.34 4.34
N VAL A 194 5.78 -24.72 4.37
CA VAL A 194 4.66 -23.81 4.06
C VAL A 194 4.59 -22.68 5.09
N GLY A 195 4.81 -23.01 6.37
CA GLY A 195 4.86 -22.05 7.45
C GLY A 195 5.98 -21.01 7.28
N ALA A 196 7.18 -21.49 6.93
CA ALA A 196 8.32 -20.63 6.66
C ALA A 196 8.09 -19.74 5.42
N ALA A 197 7.50 -20.28 4.36
CA ALA A 197 7.14 -19.50 3.18
C ALA A 197 6.14 -18.39 3.51
N LEU A 198 5.09 -18.69 4.29
CA LEU A 198 4.12 -17.69 4.75
C LEU A 198 4.76 -16.61 5.63
N GLU A 199 5.70 -16.98 6.50
CA GLU A 199 6.43 -16.05 7.35
C GLU A 199 7.29 -15.08 6.53
N ILE A 200 8.00 -15.58 5.51
CA ILE A 200 8.76 -14.75 4.56
C ILE A 200 7.84 -13.80 3.81
N ILE A 201 6.69 -14.30 3.31
CA ILE A 201 5.69 -13.48 2.62
C ILE A 201 5.17 -12.38 3.54
N LEU A 202 4.85 -12.69 4.80
CA LEU A 202 4.39 -11.70 5.78
C LEU A 202 5.47 -10.65 6.10
N ILE A 203 6.73 -11.05 6.26
CA ILE A 203 7.83 -10.11 6.50
C ILE A 203 7.98 -9.16 5.30
N PHE A 204 7.96 -9.69 4.08
CA PHE A 204 8.03 -8.88 2.86
C PHE A 204 6.81 -7.96 2.75
N TYR A 205 5.62 -8.47 3.04
CA TYR A 205 4.38 -7.69 3.03
C TYR A 205 4.44 -6.51 4.01
N LEU A 206 4.90 -6.73 5.24
CA LEU A 206 5.07 -5.68 6.23
C LEU A 206 6.18 -4.69 5.82
N MET A 207 7.27 -5.17 5.22
CA MET A 207 8.34 -4.31 4.71
C MET A 207 7.81 -3.34 3.66
N VAL A 208 7.17 -3.85 2.61
CA VAL A 208 6.65 -3.02 1.51
C VAL A 208 5.54 -2.10 2.03
N SER A 209 4.66 -2.61 2.89
CA SER A 209 3.62 -1.78 3.54
C SER A 209 4.23 -0.66 4.36
N SER A 210 5.28 -0.92 5.14
CA SER A 210 5.95 0.09 5.95
C SER A 210 6.59 1.19 5.09
N VAL A 211 7.20 0.84 3.97
CA VAL A 211 7.78 1.81 3.03
C VAL A 211 6.70 2.66 2.38
N VAL A 212 5.62 2.04 1.88
CA VAL A 212 4.47 2.78 1.31
C VAL A 212 3.82 3.67 2.36
N GLY A 213 3.70 3.18 3.60
CA GLY A 213 3.20 3.93 4.75
C GLY A 213 4.07 5.13 5.07
N PHE A 214 5.39 4.96 5.11
CA PHE A 214 6.36 6.02 5.38
C PHE A 214 6.18 7.18 4.40
N TYR A 215 6.16 6.91 3.09
CA TYR A 215 5.96 7.96 2.09
C TYR A 215 4.54 8.52 2.05
N SER A 216 3.56 7.81 2.64
CA SER A 216 2.17 8.28 2.74
C SER A 216 1.92 9.22 3.91
N LEU A 217 2.84 9.29 4.89
CA LEU A 217 2.71 10.20 6.04
C LEU A 217 2.94 11.65 5.62
N ARG A 218 2.15 12.58 6.16
CA ARG A 218 2.20 14.02 5.82
C ARG A 218 3.59 14.64 6.05
N PHE A 219 4.31 14.17 7.08
CA PHE A 219 5.65 14.67 7.41
C PHE A 219 6.73 14.17 6.44
N PHE A 220 6.59 12.92 5.94
CA PHE A 220 7.60 12.25 5.13
C PHE A 220 7.28 12.22 3.63
N GLY A 221 6.08 12.65 3.21
CA GLY A 221 5.72 12.75 1.79
C GLY A 221 6.64 13.69 0.98
N ASN A 222 7.26 14.69 1.63
CA ASN A 222 8.23 15.58 0.98
C ASN A 222 9.56 14.90 0.65
N PHE A 223 9.81 13.70 1.20
CA PHE A 223 10.98 12.88 0.90
C PHE A 223 10.76 11.96 -0.31
N ILE A 224 9.58 11.94 -0.93
CA ILE A 224 9.37 11.15 -2.15
C ILE A 224 10.37 11.58 -3.23
N PRO A 225 11.25 10.67 -3.71
CA PRO A 225 12.23 11.02 -4.72
C PRO A 225 11.53 11.30 -6.06
N LYS A 226 11.87 12.44 -6.67
CA LYS A 226 11.44 12.82 -8.01
C LYS A 226 12.63 12.74 -8.96
N LYS A 227 12.39 12.23 -10.16
CA LYS A 227 13.40 12.18 -11.23
C LYS A 227 13.86 13.62 -11.51
N ASP A 228 15.17 13.84 -11.52
CA ASP A 228 15.84 15.11 -11.85
C ASP A 228 15.58 16.31 -10.91
N ASP A 229 14.75 16.15 -9.86
CA ASP A 229 14.40 17.21 -8.89
C ASP A 229 14.58 16.75 -7.43
N THR A 230 15.73 16.12 -7.14
CA THR A 230 16.07 15.64 -5.80
C THR A 230 17.37 16.25 -5.29
N THR A 231 17.26 17.13 -4.30
CA THR A 231 18.41 17.68 -3.59
C THR A 231 19.19 16.57 -2.87
N MET A 232 20.52 16.63 -2.85
CA MET A 232 21.39 15.67 -2.13
C MET A 232 20.95 15.43 -0.68
N THR A 233 20.44 16.45 0.02
CA THR A 233 19.92 16.31 1.38
C THR A 233 18.70 15.38 1.47
N LYS A 234 17.80 15.40 0.47
CA LYS A 234 16.65 14.49 0.40
C LYS A 234 17.09 13.06 0.12
N ILE A 235 18.12 12.88 -0.72
CA ILE A 235 18.70 11.56 -1.01
C ILE A 235 19.28 10.96 0.27
N ILE A 236 20.14 11.70 0.97
CA ILE A 236 20.73 11.25 2.24
C ILE A 236 19.63 10.95 3.26
N GLY A 237 18.62 11.82 3.39
CA GLY A 237 17.48 11.61 4.29
C GLY A 237 16.69 10.34 3.97
N ASN A 238 16.45 10.05 2.68
CA ASN A 238 15.81 8.79 2.25
C ASN A 238 16.66 7.58 2.57
N CYS A 239 17.95 7.61 2.28
CA CYS A 239 18.87 6.52 2.60
C CYS A 239 18.88 6.23 4.09
N VAL A 240 19.01 7.25 4.94
CA VAL A 240 18.97 7.11 6.40
C VAL A 240 17.62 6.57 6.86
N SER A 241 16.51 7.09 6.32
CA SER A 241 15.16 6.65 6.71
C SER A 241 14.91 5.19 6.35
N ILE A 242 15.25 4.77 5.12
CA ILE A 242 15.13 3.38 4.67
C ILE A 242 16.06 2.47 5.47
N LEU A 243 17.27 2.92 5.79
CA LEU A 243 18.20 2.16 6.62
C LEU A 243 17.63 1.91 8.03
N VAL A 244 17.08 2.95 8.67
CA VAL A 244 16.44 2.83 9.99
C VAL A 244 15.23 1.90 9.93
N LEU A 245 14.33 2.08 8.95
CA LEU A 245 13.17 1.21 8.73
C LEU A 245 13.61 -0.25 8.53
N SER A 246 14.60 -0.50 7.68
CA SER A 246 15.15 -1.83 7.39
C SER A 246 15.74 -2.50 8.64
N SER A 247 16.48 -1.75 9.46
CA SER A 247 17.05 -2.27 10.71
C SER A 247 16.01 -2.57 11.80
N ALA A 248 14.89 -1.83 11.82
CA ALA A 248 13.84 -1.99 12.80
C ALA A 248 12.79 -3.05 12.41
N LEU A 249 12.69 -3.42 11.12
CA LEU A 249 11.73 -4.41 10.62
C LEU A 249 11.88 -5.79 11.28
N PRO A 250 13.09 -6.38 11.42
CA PRO A 250 13.27 -7.64 12.14
C PRO A 250 12.85 -7.54 13.60
N VAL A 251 13.17 -6.41 14.26
CA VAL A 251 12.81 -6.15 15.65
C VAL A 251 11.30 -6.07 15.80
N MET A 252 10.62 -5.34 14.91
CA MET A 252 9.16 -5.25 14.85
C MET A 252 8.54 -6.63 14.63
N SER A 253 9.00 -7.38 13.62
CA SER A 253 8.45 -8.70 13.29
C SER A 253 8.53 -9.68 14.47
N ARG A 254 9.64 -9.63 15.23
CA ARG A 254 9.80 -10.39 16.47
C ARG A 254 8.93 -9.87 17.60
N THR A 255 8.84 -8.55 17.77
CA THR A 255 8.00 -7.91 18.80
C THR A 255 6.53 -8.24 18.60
N LEU A 256 6.08 -8.28 17.34
CA LEU A 256 4.73 -8.64 16.93
C LEU A 256 4.41 -10.14 17.04
N GLY A 257 5.42 -10.98 17.29
CA GLY A 257 5.26 -12.44 17.37
C GLY A 257 5.05 -13.13 16.03
N ILE A 258 5.37 -12.45 14.91
CA ILE A 258 5.23 -13.00 13.55
C ILE A 258 6.36 -14.01 13.28
N THR A 259 7.55 -13.71 13.80
CA THR A 259 8.74 -14.55 13.69
C THR A 259 9.44 -14.69 15.03
N ARG A 260 9.91 -15.90 15.33
CA ARG A 260 10.83 -16.18 16.45
C ARG A 260 12.27 -16.35 16.00
N PHE A 261 12.58 -16.23 14.70
CA PHE A 261 13.93 -16.40 14.20
C PHE A 261 14.87 -15.34 14.77
N ASP A 262 15.87 -15.80 15.50
CA ASP A 262 16.95 -14.99 16.07
C ASP A 262 18.19 -15.08 15.17
N LEU A 263 18.06 -14.61 13.91
CA LEU A 263 19.15 -14.69 12.93
C LEU A 263 20.36 -13.81 13.30
N LEU A 264 20.17 -12.81 14.17
CA LEU A 264 21.21 -11.87 14.58
C LEU A 264 21.81 -12.17 15.95
N GLY A 265 21.20 -13.05 16.78
CA GLY A 265 21.73 -13.45 18.09
C GLY A 265 21.90 -12.32 19.13
N ASP A 266 21.63 -11.07 18.76
CA ASP A 266 21.99 -9.87 19.52
C ASP A 266 20.77 -9.01 19.93
N PHE A 267 19.54 -9.46 19.64
CA PHE A 267 18.33 -8.73 20.07
C PHE A 267 18.18 -8.65 21.60
N GLY A 268 18.93 -9.48 22.35
CA GLY A 268 19.05 -9.40 23.81
C GLY A 268 19.62 -8.07 24.32
N ARG A 269 20.39 -7.32 23.49
CA ARG A 269 20.95 -6.01 23.84
C ARG A 269 19.93 -4.87 23.88
N PHE A 270 18.74 -5.04 23.30
CA PHE A 270 17.74 -3.98 23.26
C PHE A 270 17.05 -3.80 24.60
N ASN A 271 17.46 -2.83 25.41
CA ASN A 271 16.99 -2.74 26.79
C ASN A 271 15.45 -2.65 26.89
N TRP A 272 14.79 -1.94 25.97
CA TRP A 272 13.33 -1.77 25.92
C TRP A 272 12.55 -3.07 25.67
N LEU A 273 13.13 -4.03 24.95
CA LEU A 273 12.48 -5.29 24.58
C LEU A 273 12.27 -6.24 25.77
N GLY A 274 12.85 -5.90 26.93
CA GLY A 274 12.65 -6.62 28.20
C GLY A 274 11.58 -6.01 29.09
N ASN A 275 10.96 -4.91 28.67
CA ASN A 275 9.86 -4.31 29.42
C ASN A 275 8.52 -4.81 28.88
N PHE A 276 7.83 -5.61 29.69
CA PHE A 276 6.50 -6.16 29.37
C PHE A 276 5.54 -5.10 28.85
N TYR A 277 5.41 -3.98 29.57
CA TYR A 277 4.43 -2.94 29.27
C TYR A 277 4.70 -2.26 27.93
N ILE A 278 5.97 -2.06 27.58
CA ILE A 278 6.34 -1.47 26.28
C ILE A 278 5.99 -2.44 25.15
N VAL A 279 6.35 -3.72 25.29
CA VAL A 279 6.06 -4.74 24.26
C VAL A 279 4.54 -4.95 24.13
N LEU A 280 3.81 -5.06 25.22
CA LEU A 280 2.36 -5.24 25.22
C LEU A 280 1.65 -4.03 24.61
N SER A 281 1.99 -2.81 25.05
CA SER A 281 1.38 -1.58 24.51
C SER A 281 1.67 -1.40 23.02
N TYR A 282 2.88 -1.73 22.57
CA TYR A 282 3.26 -1.72 21.16
C TYR A 282 2.37 -2.68 20.33
N ASN A 283 2.27 -3.93 20.76
CA ASN A 283 1.46 -4.94 20.08
C ASN A 283 -0.02 -4.56 20.06
N LEU A 284 -0.55 -4.10 21.20
CA LEU A 284 -1.93 -3.68 21.34
C LEU A 284 -2.25 -2.50 20.41
N LEU A 285 -1.36 -1.49 20.37
CA LEU A 285 -1.55 -0.33 19.51
C LEU A 285 -1.48 -0.72 18.03
N PHE A 286 -0.55 -1.61 17.65
CA PHE A 286 -0.48 -2.13 16.28
C PHE A 286 -1.77 -2.84 15.89
N ALA A 287 -2.27 -3.74 16.74
CA ALA A 287 -3.50 -4.49 16.49
C ALA A 287 -4.70 -3.55 16.35
N ILE A 288 -4.90 -2.63 17.31
CA ILE A 288 -6.02 -1.68 17.30
C ILE A 288 -5.99 -0.82 16.04
N VAL A 289 -4.85 -0.19 15.73
CA VAL A 289 -4.74 0.71 14.58
C VAL A 289 -4.95 -0.06 13.27
N THR A 290 -4.35 -1.25 13.13
CA THR A 290 -4.50 -2.08 11.92
C THR A 290 -5.93 -2.56 11.73
N THR A 291 -6.59 -3.04 12.79
CA THR A 291 -8.00 -3.44 12.75
C THR A 291 -8.90 -2.24 12.41
N LEU A 292 -8.69 -1.07 13.02
CA LEU A 292 -9.45 0.14 12.68
C LEU A 292 -9.27 0.55 11.22
N CYS A 293 -8.04 0.47 10.68
CA CYS A 293 -7.75 0.72 9.28
C CYS A 293 -8.49 -0.26 8.35
N LEU A 294 -8.47 -1.55 8.67
CA LEU A 294 -9.13 -2.59 7.89
C LEU A 294 -10.65 -2.46 7.93
N VAL A 295 -11.24 -2.27 9.10
CA VAL A 295 -12.68 -2.05 9.27
C VAL A 295 -13.12 -0.81 8.50
N ARG A 296 -12.44 0.33 8.65
CA ARG A 296 -12.79 1.55 7.92
C ARG A 296 -12.73 1.36 6.40
N LYS A 297 -11.71 0.67 5.89
CA LYS A 297 -11.57 0.40 4.46
C LYS A 297 -12.64 -0.54 3.95
N PHE A 298 -12.87 -1.65 4.64
CA PHE A 298 -13.88 -2.63 4.28
C PHE A 298 -15.30 -2.03 4.36
N THR A 299 -15.64 -1.38 5.48
CA THR A 299 -16.91 -0.66 5.63
C THR A 299 -17.11 0.41 4.56
N SER A 300 -16.05 1.13 4.16
CA SER A 300 -16.16 2.11 3.07
C SER A 300 -16.44 1.45 1.72
N ALA A 301 -15.76 0.35 1.39
CA ALA A 301 -15.96 -0.37 0.13
C ALA A 301 -17.37 -0.98 0.06
N VAL A 302 -17.80 -1.64 1.14
CA VAL A 302 -19.16 -2.19 1.27
C VAL A 302 -20.21 -1.09 1.15
N ARG A 303 -19.98 0.06 1.80
CA ARG A 303 -20.88 1.22 1.72
C ARG A 303 -20.98 1.76 0.29
N GLU A 304 -19.87 1.88 -0.43
CA GLU A 304 -19.85 2.35 -1.82
C GLU A 304 -20.62 1.42 -2.76
N GLU A 305 -20.41 0.11 -2.64
CA GLU A 305 -21.11 -0.87 -3.47
C GLU A 305 -22.60 -0.97 -3.08
N LEU A 306 -22.94 -0.81 -1.80
CA LEU A 306 -24.34 -0.70 -1.34
C LEU A 306 -25.03 0.56 -1.90
N PHE A 307 -24.35 1.72 -1.92
CA PHE A 307 -24.88 2.95 -2.51
C PHE A 307 -25.12 2.82 -4.02
N LYS A 308 -24.25 2.07 -4.73
CA LYS A 308 -24.46 1.76 -6.16
C LYS A 308 -25.63 0.80 -6.35
N ALA A 309 -25.72 -0.26 -5.55
CA ALA A 309 -26.79 -1.25 -5.62
C ALA A 309 -28.17 -0.66 -5.28
N LEU A 310 -28.23 0.30 -4.35
CA LEU A 310 -29.43 1.08 -4.02
C LEU A 310 -29.81 2.11 -5.11
N GLY A 311 -29.06 2.22 -6.21
CA GLY A 311 -29.41 3.07 -7.34
C GLY A 311 -29.37 4.57 -7.05
N LEU A 312 -28.80 5.00 -5.92
CA LEU A 312 -28.80 6.41 -5.51
C LEU A 312 -27.93 7.32 -6.39
N HIS A 313 -27.13 6.74 -7.31
CA HIS A 313 -26.45 7.50 -8.37
C HIS A 313 -27.44 8.04 -9.44
N LYS A 314 -28.64 7.46 -9.58
CA LYS A 314 -29.70 7.96 -10.47
C LYS A 314 -30.43 9.18 -9.91
N LEU A 315 -30.38 9.41 -8.60
CA LEU A 315 -31.03 10.56 -7.94
C LEU A 315 -30.26 11.87 -8.10
N HIS A 316 -28.96 11.82 -8.40
CA HIS A 316 -28.15 13.02 -8.65
C HIS A 316 -28.15 13.46 -10.14
N LEU A 317 -28.84 12.72 -11.01
CA LEU A 317 -29.02 13.04 -12.44
C LEU A 317 -30.48 13.35 -12.81
N SER A 318 -31.36 13.40 -11.81
CA SER A 318 -32.74 13.87 -11.98
C SER A 318 -32.85 15.29 -11.44
N ASP A 319 -32.18 16.23 -12.11
CA ASP A 319 -32.63 17.63 -12.11
C ASP A 319 -33.33 17.82 -13.47
N PRO A 320 -34.66 17.70 -13.55
CA PRO A 320 -35.38 17.88 -14.80
C PRO A 320 -35.59 19.39 -15.03
N SER A 321 -35.14 19.85 -16.19
CA SER A 321 -35.79 20.89 -17.00
C SER A 321 -36.41 22.08 -16.24
N ARG A 322 -35.69 23.21 -16.22
CA ARG A 322 -36.36 24.51 -16.42
C ARG A 322 -36.19 24.91 -17.87
N ASP A 323 -37.19 24.54 -18.64
CA ASP A 323 -37.54 25.19 -19.90
C ASP A 323 -37.49 26.71 -19.72
N SER A 324 -36.68 27.37 -20.55
CA SER A 324 -36.72 28.81 -20.74
C SER A 324 -37.05 29.11 -22.19
N GLU A 325 -38.18 28.57 -22.65
CA GLU A 325 -38.97 29.24 -23.69
C GLU A 325 -39.86 30.27 -23.01
N THR A 326 -39.44 31.54 -23.05
CA THR A 326 -40.38 32.66 -23.13
C THR A 326 -39.72 33.76 -23.93
N SER A 327 -40.03 33.70 -25.22
CA SER A 327 -40.00 34.81 -26.17
C SER A 327 -40.52 36.10 -25.54
N LYS A 328 -39.65 37.13 -25.47
CA LYS A 328 -40.07 38.52 -25.27
C LYS A 328 -40.20 39.19 -26.64
N PRO A 329 -41.31 39.88 -26.95
CA PRO A 329 -41.44 40.65 -28.16
C PRO A 329 -40.72 42.00 -28.02
N SER A 330 -40.15 42.45 -29.13
CA SER A 330 -39.75 43.84 -29.35
C SER A 330 -40.99 44.71 -29.51
N ALA A 331 -41.13 45.77 -28.71
CA ALA A 331 -42.02 46.88 -28.99
C ALA A 331 -41.45 48.19 -28.41
N ASN A 332 -41.03 49.01 -29.36
CA ASN A 332 -40.66 50.40 -29.38
C ASN A 332 -41.59 51.36 -28.59
N GLY A 333 -41.03 52.45 -28.03
CA GLY A 333 -41.71 53.76 -28.02
C GLY A 333 -41.82 54.55 -26.70
N HIS A 334 -41.09 55.69 -26.65
CA HIS A 334 -41.39 56.96 -25.94
C HIS A 334 -41.34 56.98 -24.39
N HIS A 335 -40.89 58.01 -23.64
CA HIS A 335 -40.60 59.43 -23.88
C HIS A 335 -39.76 60.03 -22.70
N LYS A 336 -38.78 60.89 -23.03
CA LYS A 336 -38.28 62.15 -22.39
C LYS A 336 -38.30 62.47 -20.87
N ALA A 337 -37.23 63.21 -20.52
CA ALA A 337 -37.02 64.28 -19.52
C ALA A 337 -36.81 63.80 -18.06
N LEU A 338 -35.81 64.26 -17.30
CA LEU A 338 -35.15 65.57 -17.24
C LEU A 338 -33.68 65.42 -16.81
#